data_AF-A0A9D5IFK5-F1
#
_entry.id   AF-A0A9D5IFK5-F1
#
_cell.length_a   1.000
_cell.length_b   1.000
_cell.length_c   1.000
_cell.angle_alpha   90.00
_cell.angle_beta   90.00
_cell.angle_gamma   90.00
#
_symmetry.space_group_name_H-M   'P 1'
#
loop_
_entity.id
_entity.type
_entity.pdbx_description
1 polymer ?
#
loop_
_entity_poly.entity_id
_entity_poly.type
_entity_poly.pdbx_seq_one_letter_code
_entity_poly.pdbx_strand_id
1 'polypeptide(L)'
;MNDDLPTTPDEGDPASIDPFEAELVAYLDGELEPSAARKVEVRLAADPAARAKATALKKTFGLLDYLPKPEPSPTFASRTLERLPAMKSAQAQSPSNRAIPVPASQSSNSPTLASSSTIPASSPLGSGQFAPVAPPRSVFWAAGLMIAVGVCLAIGYLASGAVYPYLFASRANREASLDELSVTDHQIVERLPLYAAVDDLDFVNELAKPEFFGDDPEVLVDVATKPPTVEPENPTAAAFTKLATAFKAIPPARQQAIRDLDKELRSLDAPTRDQRLRVLETYTIWLTKLSEPDRKQVLTADTARRRLDEIRKIRNQQWIDSLPTAQRVKLNGLPAAGQVELIRQWRDEESARREEWAFHRTHADDIVSNKTPWPFDNASRQRDVIEFARVAFRLEDNKLCRLDETERARYAASLAQANEQGGWMAWYNYGRNVNLITKKYERFLLPEPATGEPVTKYEQLGTRAERWFEKGKGRVATLTLVGKWPDFALAVHNYAGTEKSDKIPLPPLGSARPSEFKEPLRSFVTRDLITVLALADRKALEALEGKWPDYPREVVRLAKQHDLVAPGLMVPCSPKRWDSMYGFGPRIKP
;
A
#
# COMPACT_ATOMS: atom_id res chain seq x y z
N MET A 1 -32.18 8.84 -63.27
CA MET A 1 -32.39 9.99 -62.36
C MET A 1 -33.12 9.44 -61.14
N ASN A 2 -32.52 8.52 -60.40
CA ASN A 2 -31.33 8.63 -59.53
C ASN A 2 -31.79 8.88 -58.09
N ASP A 3 -32.13 7.80 -57.41
CA ASP A 3 -32.20 7.75 -55.96
C ASP A 3 -30.77 7.61 -55.41
N ASP A 4 -30.14 8.73 -55.09
CA ASP A 4 -28.86 8.73 -54.37
C ASP A 4 -29.11 8.55 -52.87
N LEU A 5 -29.15 7.30 -52.42
CA LEU A 5 -28.94 6.96 -51.01
C LEU A 5 -27.44 7.12 -50.68
N PRO A 6 -27.09 7.75 -49.54
CA PRO A 6 -25.69 7.90 -49.16
C PRO A 6 -25.09 6.53 -48.83
N THR A 7 -24.03 6.17 -49.54
CA THR A 7 -23.26 4.94 -49.33
C THR A 7 -22.76 4.88 -47.89
N THR A 8 -23.04 3.77 -47.20
CA THR A 8 -22.37 3.43 -45.95
C THR A 8 -20.85 3.43 -46.16
N PRO A 9 -20.04 4.00 -45.25
CA PRO A 9 -18.60 3.90 -45.36
C PRO A 9 -18.19 2.42 -45.34
N ASP A 10 -17.29 2.08 -46.25
CA ASP A 10 -16.76 0.75 -46.49
C ASP A 10 -16.38 0.04 -45.17
N GLU A 11 -17.03 -1.09 -44.89
CA GLU A 11 -16.79 -1.89 -43.69
C GLU A 11 -15.49 -2.68 -43.91
N GLY A 12 -14.37 -1.98 -43.72
CA GLY A 12 -13.04 -2.45 -44.10
C GLY A 12 -12.69 -3.82 -43.54
N ASP A 13 -12.12 -4.65 -44.39
CA ASP A 13 -11.53 -5.96 -44.09
C ASP A 13 -10.80 -5.95 -42.73
N PRO A 14 -10.94 -6.98 -41.88
CA PRO A 14 -10.28 -7.04 -40.57
C PRO A 14 -8.77 -6.90 -40.75
N ALA A 15 -8.23 -5.80 -40.22
CA ALA A 15 -6.91 -5.25 -40.48
C ALA A 15 -5.82 -6.28 -40.81
N SER A 16 -5.27 -6.20 -42.01
CA SER A 16 -3.98 -6.83 -42.33
C SER A 16 -2.90 -6.19 -41.45
N ILE A 17 -2.43 -6.95 -40.46
CA ILE A 17 -1.39 -6.51 -39.53
C ILE A 17 -0.16 -6.14 -40.37
N ASP A 18 0.37 -4.93 -40.16
CA ASP A 18 1.63 -4.46 -40.75
C ASP A 18 2.70 -5.54 -40.55
N PRO A 19 3.34 -6.09 -41.60
CA PRO A 19 4.33 -7.16 -41.45
C PRO A 19 5.45 -6.81 -40.48
N PHE A 20 5.83 -5.53 -40.39
CA PHE A 20 6.83 -5.09 -39.42
C PHE A 20 6.29 -5.01 -37.99
N GLU A 21 4.99 -4.77 -37.81
CA GLU A 21 4.33 -4.85 -36.50
C GLU A 21 4.29 -6.29 -35.98
N ALA A 22 4.00 -7.26 -36.86
CA ALA A 22 4.08 -8.68 -36.52
C ALA A 22 5.51 -9.10 -36.13
N GLU A 23 6.53 -8.69 -36.89
CA GLU A 23 7.95 -8.90 -36.52
C GLU A 23 8.30 -8.24 -35.17
N LEU A 24 7.74 -7.07 -34.88
CA LEU A 24 8.02 -6.32 -33.66
C LEU A 24 7.30 -6.89 -32.43
N VAL A 25 6.13 -7.51 -32.61
CA VAL A 25 5.46 -8.32 -31.58
C VAL A 25 6.30 -9.56 -31.27
N ALA A 26 6.71 -10.31 -32.30
CA ALA A 26 7.57 -11.50 -32.17
C ALA A 26 8.97 -11.20 -31.57
N TYR A 27 9.40 -9.93 -31.62
CA TYR A 27 10.60 -9.47 -30.91
C TYR A 27 10.35 -9.21 -29.42
N LEU A 28 9.14 -8.79 -29.05
CA LEU A 28 8.76 -8.42 -27.69
C LEU A 28 8.33 -9.62 -26.83
N ASP A 29 7.72 -10.64 -27.43
CA ASP A 29 7.41 -11.92 -26.77
C ASP A 29 8.64 -12.86 -26.68
N GLY A 30 9.60 -12.70 -27.59
CA GLY A 30 10.83 -13.49 -27.66
C GLY A 30 10.79 -14.68 -28.62
N GLU A 31 9.79 -14.78 -29.51
CA GLU A 31 9.68 -15.86 -30.50
C GLU A 31 10.58 -15.67 -31.73
N LEU A 32 11.20 -14.50 -31.92
CA LEU A 32 12.16 -14.28 -33.02
C LEU A 32 13.50 -15.03 -32.86
N GLU A 33 13.87 -15.76 -33.92
CA GLU A 33 15.20 -16.32 -34.12
C GLU A 33 16.33 -15.26 -34.00
N PRO A 34 17.52 -15.59 -33.46
CA PRO A 34 18.58 -14.61 -33.17
C PRO A 34 19.08 -13.81 -34.38
N SER A 35 18.91 -14.34 -35.60
CA SER A 35 19.27 -13.64 -36.85
C SER A 35 18.21 -12.64 -37.30
N ALA A 36 16.95 -12.82 -36.91
CA ALA A 36 15.84 -11.91 -37.17
C ALA A 36 15.76 -10.82 -36.10
N ALA A 37 15.93 -11.19 -34.82
CA ALA A 37 16.02 -10.25 -33.69
C ALA A 37 17.04 -9.13 -33.95
N ARG A 38 18.25 -9.48 -34.42
CA ARG A 38 19.29 -8.50 -34.80
C ARG A 38 18.86 -7.54 -35.92
N LYS A 39 18.02 -7.96 -36.86
CA LYS A 39 17.50 -7.07 -37.93
C LYS A 39 16.52 -6.06 -37.36
N VAL A 40 15.64 -6.49 -36.44
CA VAL A 40 14.73 -5.62 -35.70
C VAL A 40 15.54 -4.62 -34.85
N GLU A 41 16.59 -5.06 -34.15
CA GLU A 41 17.47 -4.19 -33.35
C GLU A 41 18.17 -3.12 -34.19
N VAL A 42 18.75 -3.48 -35.35
CA VAL A 42 19.37 -2.52 -36.27
C VAL A 42 18.34 -1.51 -36.78
N ARG A 43 17.11 -1.95 -37.08
CA ARG A 43 16.03 -1.06 -37.52
C ARG A 43 15.56 -0.14 -36.38
N LEU A 44 15.43 -0.64 -35.15
CA LEU A 44 15.14 0.16 -33.97
C LEU A 44 16.26 1.16 -33.63
N ALA A 45 17.52 0.88 -33.97
CA ALA A 45 18.61 1.84 -33.83
C ALA A 45 18.50 2.98 -34.88
N ALA A 46 18.14 2.66 -36.12
CA ALA A 46 18.06 3.62 -37.21
C ALA A 46 16.76 4.47 -37.22
N ASP A 47 15.61 3.89 -36.88
CA ASP A 47 14.28 4.48 -37.11
C ASP A 47 13.59 4.97 -35.81
N PRO A 48 13.39 6.28 -35.63
CA PRO A 48 12.64 6.84 -34.49
C PRO A 48 11.17 6.40 -34.42
N ALA A 49 10.49 6.21 -35.56
CA ALA A 49 9.09 5.80 -35.61
C ALA A 49 8.94 4.33 -35.18
N ALA A 50 9.85 3.45 -35.62
CA ALA A 50 9.93 2.08 -35.13
C ALA A 50 10.13 2.02 -33.61
N ARG A 51 10.98 2.87 -33.02
CA ARG A 51 11.14 2.98 -31.55
C ARG A 51 9.86 3.43 -30.85
N ALA A 52 9.14 4.39 -31.40
CA ALA A 52 7.87 4.84 -30.86
C ALA A 52 6.83 3.71 -30.87
N LYS A 53 6.71 2.98 -31.99
CA LYS A 53 5.81 1.82 -32.14
C LYS A 53 6.19 0.68 -31.17
N ALA A 54 7.48 0.38 -31.03
CA ALA A 54 7.98 -0.61 -30.06
C ALA A 54 7.67 -0.22 -28.61
N THR A 55 7.81 1.07 -28.27
CA THR A 55 7.50 1.60 -26.94
C THR A 55 6.00 1.53 -26.65
N ALA A 56 5.16 1.83 -27.65
CA ALA A 56 3.70 1.71 -27.55
C ALA A 56 3.28 0.24 -27.35
N LEU A 57 3.74 -0.69 -28.20
CA LEU A 57 3.47 -2.12 -28.06
C LEU A 57 3.96 -2.67 -26.72
N LYS A 58 5.20 -2.36 -26.32
CA LYS A 58 5.73 -2.77 -25.02
C LYS A 58 4.91 -2.23 -23.84
N LYS A 59 4.36 -1.02 -23.95
CA LYS A 59 3.42 -0.48 -22.96
C LYS A 59 2.13 -1.31 -22.94
N THR A 60 1.53 -1.59 -24.10
CA THR A 60 0.29 -2.38 -24.24
C THR A 60 0.45 -3.83 -23.76
N PHE A 61 1.50 -4.54 -24.16
CA PHE A 61 1.86 -5.86 -23.64
C PHE A 61 2.09 -5.81 -22.13
N GLY A 62 2.76 -4.76 -21.65
CA GLY A 62 2.87 -4.48 -20.23
C GLY A 62 1.50 -4.43 -19.55
N LEU A 63 0.47 -3.79 -20.13
CA LEU A 63 -0.89 -3.77 -19.55
C LEU A 63 -1.53 -5.16 -19.45
N LEU A 64 -1.19 -6.11 -20.33
CA LEU A 64 -1.78 -7.46 -20.34
C LEU A 64 -1.37 -8.29 -19.12
N ASP A 65 -0.16 -8.11 -18.60
CA ASP A 65 0.31 -8.79 -17.38
C ASP A 65 -0.52 -8.46 -16.13
N TYR A 66 -1.29 -7.35 -16.17
CA TYR A 66 -2.15 -6.87 -15.09
C TYR A 66 -3.64 -7.16 -15.31
N LEU A 67 -4.00 -7.89 -16.38
CA LEU A 67 -5.34 -8.46 -16.48
C LEU A 67 -5.56 -9.47 -15.33
N PRO A 68 -6.77 -9.53 -14.74
CA PRO A 68 -7.07 -10.52 -13.72
C PRO A 68 -6.92 -11.91 -14.34
N LYS A 69 -5.89 -12.65 -13.91
CA LYS A 69 -5.68 -14.03 -14.34
C LYS A 69 -6.89 -14.82 -13.85
N PRO A 70 -7.70 -15.42 -14.74
CA PRO A 70 -8.90 -16.13 -14.31
C PRO A 70 -8.48 -17.36 -13.51
N GLU A 71 -8.62 -17.28 -12.17
CA GLU A 71 -8.49 -18.48 -11.36
C GLU A 71 -9.59 -19.48 -11.77
N PRO A 72 -9.25 -20.74 -12.03
CA PRO A 72 -10.25 -21.75 -12.32
C PRO A 72 -11.16 -21.93 -11.10
N SER A 73 -12.45 -22.18 -11.32
CA SER A 73 -13.40 -22.31 -10.20
C SER A 73 -12.93 -23.39 -9.19
N PRO A 74 -13.29 -23.29 -7.89
CA PRO A 74 -12.82 -24.24 -6.87
C PRO A 74 -13.15 -25.71 -7.17
N THR A 75 -14.12 -25.96 -8.05
CA THR A 75 -14.56 -27.28 -8.52
C THR A 75 -13.94 -27.72 -9.85
N PHE A 76 -13.14 -26.88 -10.51
CA PHE A 76 -12.58 -27.16 -11.85
C PHE A 76 -11.69 -28.41 -11.87
N ALA A 77 -10.81 -28.57 -10.88
CA ALA A 77 -9.96 -29.75 -10.76
C ALA A 77 -10.79 -31.04 -10.58
N SER A 78 -11.83 -30.99 -9.73
CA SER A 78 -12.77 -32.09 -9.50
C SER A 78 -13.50 -32.47 -10.80
N ARG A 79 -14.09 -31.48 -11.49
CA ARG A 79 -14.82 -31.67 -12.76
C ARG A 79 -13.92 -32.13 -13.91
N THR A 80 -12.63 -31.81 -13.86
CA THR A 80 -11.64 -32.29 -14.84
C THR A 80 -11.26 -33.74 -14.56
N LEU A 81 -11.04 -34.10 -13.30
CA LEU A 81 -10.77 -35.49 -12.89
C LEU A 81 -11.98 -36.42 -13.15
N GLU A 82 -13.21 -35.93 -12.93
CA GLU A 82 -14.45 -36.64 -13.27
C GLU A 82 -14.64 -36.84 -14.78
N ARG A 83 -14.04 -35.99 -15.62
CA ARG A 83 -14.13 -36.06 -17.09
C ARG A 83 -12.97 -36.81 -17.74
N LEU A 84 -11.96 -37.23 -16.99
CA LEU A 84 -10.91 -38.11 -17.50
C LEU A 84 -11.45 -39.55 -17.55
N PRO A 85 -11.65 -40.15 -18.73
CA PRO A 85 -12.02 -41.57 -18.81
C PRO A 85 -10.91 -42.42 -18.21
N ALA A 86 -11.29 -43.43 -17.42
CA ALA A 86 -10.38 -44.20 -16.55
C ALA A 86 -9.37 -45.08 -17.31
N MET A 87 -8.35 -44.47 -17.93
CA MET A 87 -7.20 -45.13 -18.56
C MET A 87 -6.19 -45.69 -17.53
N LYS A 88 -6.67 -46.53 -16.58
CA LYS A 88 -5.91 -47.66 -16.02
C LYS A 88 -6.80 -48.52 -15.11
N SER A 89 -7.48 -49.49 -15.71
CA SER A 89 -8.08 -50.64 -15.01
C SER A 89 -7.96 -51.90 -15.88
N ALA A 90 -6.75 -52.14 -16.39
CA ALA A 90 -6.42 -53.28 -17.25
C ALA A 90 -5.06 -53.93 -16.88
N GLN A 91 -4.57 -53.73 -15.65
CA GLN A 91 -3.28 -54.26 -15.22
C GLN A 91 -3.27 -54.68 -13.74
N ALA A 92 -4.31 -55.41 -13.33
CA ALA A 92 -4.43 -56.02 -11.99
C ALA A 92 -5.26 -57.32 -12.01
N GLN A 93 -5.03 -58.20 -12.99
CA GLN A 93 -5.47 -59.60 -12.91
C GLN A 93 -4.33 -60.53 -13.36
N SER A 94 -3.58 -61.04 -12.39
CA SER A 94 -2.67 -62.17 -12.58
C SER A 94 -3.41 -63.46 -12.22
N PRO A 95 -3.58 -64.42 -13.14
CA PRO A 95 -3.79 -65.82 -12.79
C PRO A 95 -2.44 -66.49 -12.50
N SER A 96 -2.49 -67.57 -11.73
CA SER A 96 -1.32 -68.16 -11.07
C SER A 96 -0.65 -69.29 -11.87
N ASN A 97 0.64 -69.49 -11.58
CA ASN A 97 1.33 -70.78 -11.54
C ASN A 97 1.55 -71.61 -12.83
N ARG A 98 2.79 -71.58 -13.36
CA ARG A 98 3.52 -72.79 -13.81
C ARG A 98 5.04 -72.54 -13.77
N ALA A 99 5.84 -73.59 -13.58
CA ALA A 99 7.25 -73.48 -13.17
C ALA A 99 8.26 -74.19 -14.11
N ILE A 100 9.55 -73.82 -13.98
CA ILE A 100 10.79 -74.53 -14.43
C ILE A 100 11.09 -74.46 -15.96
N PRO A 101 12.35 -74.37 -16.49
CA PRO A 101 13.65 -73.86 -15.96
C PRO A 101 14.47 -72.89 -16.90
N VAL A 102 15.44 -72.18 -16.29
CA VAL A 102 16.91 -72.03 -16.62
C VAL A 102 17.40 -72.61 -17.99
N PRO A 103 18.23 -71.93 -18.84
CA PRO A 103 19.61 -71.51 -18.46
C PRO A 103 20.26 -70.24 -19.08
N ALA A 104 21.38 -69.82 -18.44
CA ALA A 104 22.65 -69.23 -18.95
C ALA A 104 22.62 -68.18 -20.10
N SER A 105 23.46 -67.13 -20.16
CA SER A 105 24.69 -66.65 -19.50
C SER A 105 24.89 -65.17 -19.95
N GLN A 106 25.82 -64.30 -19.53
CA GLN A 106 27.24 -64.42 -19.18
C GLN A 106 27.73 -63.07 -18.55
N SER A 107 28.86 -63.07 -17.83
CA SER A 107 29.87 -61.97 -17.58
C SER A 107 29.57 -60.50 -18.01
N SER A 108 30.03 -59.42 -17.36
CA SER A 108 30.97 -59.12 -16.24
C SER A 108 30.88 -57.60 -15.94
N ASN A 109 31.57 -56.93 -14.99
CA ASN A 109 32.64 -57.31 -14.06
C ASN A 109 32.57 -56.45 -12.75
N SER A 110 33.61 -56.49 -11.91
CA SER A 110 33.93 -55.45 -10.89
C SER A 110 35.38 -54.96 -11.07
N PRO A 111 35.82 -53.84 -10.47
CA PRO A 111 36.29 -53.82 -9.06
C PRO A 111 35.85 -52.56 -8.26
N THR A 112 35.43 -52.61 -6.99
CA THR A 112 36.21 -52.72 -5.72
C THR A 112 37.38 -51.75 -5.50
N LEU A 113 37.21 -50.85 -4.52
CA LEU A 113 38.12 -50.40 -3.43
C LEU A 113 37.34 -49.32 -2.65
N ALA A 114 36.75 -49.53 -1.47
CA ALA A 114 37.30 -49.92 -0.17
C ALA A 114 38.27 -48.89 0.45
N SER A 115 37.81 -48.15 1.47
CA SER A 115 38.51 -47.95 2.76
C SER A 115 37.67 -47.17 3.78
N SER A 116 37.67 -47.65 5.03
CA SER A 116 37.01 -47.06 6.20
C SER A 116 38.05 -46.43 7.14
N SER A 117 37.70 -45.39 7.91
CA SER A 117 38.26 -45.20 9.29
C SER A 117 37.62 -44.07 10.11
N THR A 118 36.73 -44.49 10.99
CA THR A 118 36.40 -44.09 12.38
C THR A 118 37.36 -43.13 13.15
N ILE A 119 36.81 -42.04 13.74
CA ILE A 119 36.85 -41.58 15.19
C ILE A 119 38.23 -41.57 15.92
N PRO A 120 38.66 -40.46 16.60
CA PRO A 120 38.15 -40.14 17.95
C PRO A 120 38.07 -38.66 18.43
N ALA A 121 37.48 -38.51 19.62
CA ALA A 121 37.15 -37.27 20.33
C ALA A 121 38.25 -36.76 21.29
N SER A 122 38.12 -35.51 21.77
CA SER A 122 38.51 -35.06 23.13
C SER A 122 38.06 -33.61 23.41
N SER A 123 37.63 -33.34 24.65
CA SER A 123 37.60 -31.99 25.29
C SER A 123 38.80 -31.89 26.27
N PRO A 124 39.17 -30.74 26.91
CA PRO A 124 38.36 -30.18 28.01
C PRO A 124 38.55 -28.67 28.36
N LEU A 125 37.81 -28.26 29.40
CA LEU A 125 38.12 -27.25 30.44
C LEU A 125 38.32 -25.75 30.10
N GLY A 126 37.55 -24.92 30.83
CA GLY A 126 37.74 -23.47 30.99
C GLY A 126 36.89 -22.94 32.14
N SER A 127 37.46 -22.90 33.35
CA SER A 127 36.75 -22.60 34.61
C SER A 127 36.88 -21.14 35.05
N GLY A 128 35.80 -20.54 35.57
CA GLY A 128 35.81 -19.23 36.19
C GLY A 128 34.63 -19.04 37.16
N GLN A 129 34.86 -19.29 38.45
CA GLN A 129 33.89 -19.06 39.52
C GLN A 129 34.04 -17.64 40.09
N PHE A 130 32.93 -16.98 40.43
CA PHE A 130 32.85 -16.12 41.62
C PHE A 130 31.46 -16.24 42.24
N ALA A 131 31.43 -16.23 43.58
CA ALA A 131 30.24 -16.51 44.39
C ALA A 131 29.99 -15.32 45.38
N PRO A 132 29.03 -15.34 46.33
CA PRO A 132 28.03 -14.28 46.40
C PRO A 132 28.09 -13.42 47.68
N VAL A 133 27.37 -12.29 47.68
CA VAL A 133 27.08 -11.50 48.90
C VAL A 133 25.61 -11.03 48.91
N ALA A 134 24.95 -11.29 50.02
CA ALA A 134 23.66 -10.75 50.49
C ALA A 134 23.60 -11.02 52.02
N PRO A 135 22.60 -10.58 52.82
CA PRO A 135 21.47 -9.65 52.59
C PRO A 135 21.59 -8.47 53.65
N PRO A 136 20.58 -7.84 54.33
CA PRO A 136 19.15 -8.18 54.40
C PRO A 136 18.06 -7.09 54.66
N ARG A 137 16.79 -7.59 54.69
CA ARG A 137 15.54 -7.02 55.27
C ARG A 137 14.86 -5.89 54.44
N SER A 138 13.52 -5.79 54.32
CA SER A 138 12.39 -6.48 54.99
C SER A 138 11.10 -6.48 54.10
N VAL A 139 10.39 -7.61 53.93
CA VAL A 139 9.08 -7.95 54.59
C VAL A 139 7.79 -7.41 53.92
N PHE A 140 7.05 -8.34 53.28
CA PHE A 140 5.57 -8.42 53.06
C PHE A 140 4.82 -7.31 52.28
N TRP A 141 4.18 -7.70 51.16
CA TRP A 141 2.72 -7.96 51.12
C TRP A 141 2.27 -8.80 49.90
N ALA A 142 1.05 -9.35 49.99
CA ALA A 142 0.36 -10.36 49.16
C ALA A 142 0.67 -10.41 47.64
N ALA A 143 0.78 -11.57 46.97
CA ALA A 143 -0.02 -12.81 47.05
C ALA A 143 -1.51 -12.64 46.66
N GLY A 144 -1.77 -12.23 45.41
CA GLY A 144 -3.14 -12.09 44.89
C GLY A 144 -3.36 -12.10 43.38
N LEU A 145 -2.30 -12.14 42.54
CA LEU A 145 -2.43 -11.89 41.08
C LEU A 145 -1.80 -12.94 40.15
N MET A 146 -1.40 -14.12 40.65
CA MET A 146 -0.66 -15.13 39.87
C MET A 146 -1.45 -16.38 39.48
N ILE A 147 -2.78 -16.39 39.64
CA ILE A 147 -3.65 -17.53 39.25
C ILE A 147 -4.53 -17.21 38.03
N ALA A 148 -4.77 -15.94 37.70
CA ALA A 148 -5.63 -15.55 36.56
C ALA A 148 -4.93 -15.52 35.20
N VAL A 149 -3.60 -15.34 35.14
CA VAL A 149 -2.85 -15.20 33.86
C VAL A 149 -2.34 -16.55 33.34
N GLY A 150 -2.12 -17.53 34.22
CA GLY A 150 -1.61 -18.86 33.84
C GLY A 150 -2.59 -19.71 33.02
N VAL A 151 -3.90 -19.45 33.13
CA VAL A 151 -4.94 -20.22 32.44
C VAL A 151 -5.09 -19.81 30.97
N CYS A 152 -4.85 -18.54 30.62
CA CYS A 152 -4.92 -18.06 29.24
C CYS A 152 -3.74 -18.54 28.36
N LEU A 153 -2.60 -18.89 28.96
CA LEU A 153 -1.38 -19.28 28.23
C LEU A 153 -1.30 -20.77 27.87
N ALA A 154 -2.21 -21.61 28.38
CA ALA A 154 -2.22 -23.06 28.11
C ALA A 154 -3.28 -23.50 27.08
N ILE A 155 -4.26 -22.65 26.74
CA ILE A 155 -5.43 -23.02 25.95
C ILE A 155 -5.16 -23.01 24.43
N GLY A 156 -4.15 -22.28 23.95
CA GLY A 156 -3.72 -22.30 22.55
C GLY A 156 -3.25 -23.67 22.04
N TYR A 157 -2.88 -24.59 22.94
CA TYR A 157 -2.21 -25.86 22.57
C TYR A 157 -3.16 -26.97 22.07
N LEU A 158 -4.48 -26.88 22.26
CA LEU A 158 -5.42 -27.97 21.96
C LEU A 158 -6.55 -27.63 20.98
N ALA A 159 -6.75 -26.35 20.62
CA ALA A 159 -7.88 -25.95 19.77
C ALA A 159 -7.66 -26.23 18.27
N SER A 160 -6.49 -25.90 17.72
CA SER A 160 -6.25 -25.97 16.28
C SER A 160 -6.02 -27.39 15.75
N GLY A 161 -5.31 -28.23 16.50
CA GLY A 161 -5.15 -29.66 16.18
C GLY A 161 -6.45 -30.45 16.25
N ALA A 162 -7.39 -30.04 17.12
CA ALA A 162 -8.70 -30.68 17.27
C ALA A 162 -9.70 -30.31 16.16
N VAL A 163 -9.55 -29.14 15.53
CA VAL A 163 -10.43 -28.67 14.43
C VAL A 163 -10.06 -29.29 13.07
N TYR A 164 -8.79 -29.64 12.88
CA TYR A 164 -8.24 -30.20 11.65
C TYR A 164 -9.08 -31.36 11.03
N PRO A 165 -9.46 -32.44 11.76
CA PRO A 165 -10.26 -33.54 11.20
C PRO A 165 -11.76 -33.21 10.96
N TYR A 166 -12.24 -32.06 11.46
CA TYR A 166 -13.64 -31.62 11.29
C TYR A 166 -13.82 -30.62 10.13
N LEU A 167 -12.81 -29.82 9.80
CA LEU A 167 -12.78 -29.03 8.56
C LEU A 167 -12.41 -29.88 7.34
N PHE A 168 -11.54 -30.88 7.51
CA PHE A 168 -11.09 -31.77 6.43
C PHE A 168 -11.24 -33.23 6.89
N ALA A 169 -12.19 -33.93 6.27
CA ALA A 169 -12.92 -35.02 6.93
C ALA A 169 -12.10 -36.30 7.24
N SER A 170 -12.25 -36.81 8.47
CA SER A 170 -12.48 -38.26 8.66
C SER A 170 -13.23 -38.61 9.96
N ARG A 171 -14.47 -39.08 9.76
CA ARG A 171 -15.33 -39.94 10.60
C ARG A 171 -15.02 -40.08 12.11
N ALA A 172 -15.87 -39.48 12.95
CA ALA A 172 -16.23 -40.03 14.26
C ALA A 172 -17.74 -39.83 14.50
N ASN A 173 -18.48 -40.93 14.69
CA ASN A 173 -19.92 -40.84 14.95
C ASN A 173 -20.18 -40.38 16.39
N ARG A 174 -20.93 -39.29 16.55
CA ARG A 174 -21.76 -39.06 17.75
C ARG A 174 -22.97 -38.24 17.35
N GLU A 175 -24.15 -38.85 17.35
CA GLU A 175 -25.41 -38.15 17.11
C GLU A 175 -25.68 -37.22 18.30
N ALA A 176 -25.51 -35.93 18.08
CA ALA A 176 -26.00 -34.87 18.95
C ALA A 176 -27.19 -34.21 18.25
N SER A 177 -28.30 -34.04 18.95
CA SER A 177 -29.49 -33.40 18.42
C SER A 177 -29.18 -31.97 17.91
N LEU A 178 -29.81 -31.58 16.80
CA LEU A 178 -29.59 -30.29 16.16
C LEU A 178 -30.44 -29.16 16.77
N ASP A 179 -31.51 -29.50 17.50
CA ASP A 179 -32.59 -28.61 17.99
C ASP A 179 -32.20 -27.56 19.05
N GLU A 180 -30.90 -27.26 19.23
CA GLU A 180 -30.39 -26.45 20.34
C GLU A 180 -29.30 -25.45 19.92
N LEU A 181 -29.34 -24.97 18.67
CA LEU A 181 -28.54 -23.83 18.22
C LEU A 181 -29.35 -22.54 18.31
N SER A 182 -28.75 -21.46 18.82
CA SER A 182 -29.41 -20.15 18.81
C SER A 182 -29.44 -19.56 17.40
N VAL A 183 -30.35 -18.60 17.16
CA VAL A 183 -30.41 -17.86 15.88
C VAL A 183 -29.06 -17.18 15.56
N THR A 184 -28.32 -16.75 16.58
CA THR A 184 -26.97 -16.18 16.44
C THR A 184 -25.95 -17.23 16.03
N ASP A 185 -26.01 -18.45 16.60
CA ASP A 185 -25.11 -19.54 16.21
C ASP A 185 -25.33 -19.97 14.75
N HIS A 186 -26.54 -19.83 14.18
CA HIS A 186 -26.81 -20.20 12.79
C HIS A 186 -25.90 -19.48 11.79
N GLN A 187 -25.77 -18.15 11.91
CA GLN A 187 -24.93 -17.34 11.02
C GLN A 187 -23.43 -17.59 11.26
N ILE A 188 -23.05 -17.90 12.50
CA ILE A 188 -21.69 -18.28 12.86
C ILE A 188 -21.34 -19.65 12.27
N VAL A 189 -22.27 -20.59 12.25
CA VAL A 189 -22.11 -21.92 11.64
C VAL A 189 -21.98 -21.82 10.12
N GLU A 190 -22.77 -20.97 9.46
CA GLU A 190 -22.63 -20.70 8.01
C GLU A 190 -21.23 -20.22 7.64
N ARG A 191 -20.68 -19.30 8.45
CA ARG A 191 -19.36 -18.68 8.24
C ARG A 191 -18.22 -19.36 9.00
N LEU A 192 -18.47 -20.52 9.60
CA LEU A 192 -17.50 -21.22 10.44
C LEU A 192 -16.12 -21.44 9.79
N PRO A 193 -16.00 -21.76 8.48
CA PRO A 193 -14.70 -21.87 7.83
C PRO A 193 -13.83 -20.61 7.97
N LEU A 194 -14.44 -19.42 7.90
CA LEU A 194 -13.77 -18.13 8.02
C LEU A 194 -13.20 -17.88 9.41
N TYR A 195 -13.90 -18.31 10.47
CA TYR A 195 -13.52 -18.04 11.86
C TYR A 195 -12.64 -19.13 12.48
N ALA A 196 -12.73 -20.37 12.00
CA ALA A 196 -12.14 -21.52 12.66
C ALA A 196 -10.61 -21.42 12.88
N ALA A 197 -9.87 -20.87 11.89
CA ALA A 197 -8.41 -20.70 11.92
C ALA A 197 -7.92 -19.33 12.44
N VAL A 198 -8.82 -18.48 12.95
CA VAL A 198 -8.59 -17.05 13.22
C VAL A 198 -8.72 -16.76 14.72
N ASP A 199 -7.72 -16.17 15.36
CA ASP A 199 -7.73 -16.05 16.82
C ASP A 199 -8.73 -15.01 17.34
N ASP A 200 -8.55 -13.73 16.98
CA ASP A 200 -9.33 -12.56 17.42
C ASP A 200 -9.33 -11.45 16.34
N LEU A 201 -10.03 -10.32 16.58
CA LEU A 201 -10.09 -9.21 15.62
C LEU A 201 -8.71 -8.55 15.38
N ASP A 202 -7.83 -8.51 16.38
CA ASP A 202 -6.48 -7.98 16.23
C ASP A 202 -5.65 -8.82 15.25
N PHE A 203 -5.74 -10.15 15.32
CA PHE A 203 -5.15 -11.05 14.33
C PHE A 203 -5.72 -10.79 12.92
N VAL A 204 -7.03 -10.52 12.77
CA VAL A 204 -7.61 -10.15 11.46
C VAL A 204 -7.11 -8.79 10.96
N ASN A 205 -6.91 -7.82 11.86
CA ASN A 205 -6.31 -6.52 11.54
C ASN A 205 -4.84 -6.66 11.10
N GLU A 206 -4.08 -7.57 11.71
CA GLU A 206 -2.72 -7.91 11.27
C GLU A 206 -2.74 -8.59 9.89
N LEU A 207 -3.62 -9.57 9.65
CA LEU A 207 -3.77 -10.21 8.33
C LEU A 207 -4.16 -9.23 7.22
N ALA A 208 -4.90 -8.17 7.57
CA ALA A 208 -5.30 -7.10 6.65
C ALA A 208 -4.17 -6.14 6.26
N LYS A 209 -2.93 -6.35 6.73
CA LYS A 209 -1.77 -5.55 6.31
C LYS A 209 -1.16 -6.05 4.99
N PRO A 210 -0.46 -5.18 4.23
CA PRO A 210 0.11 -5.54 2.92
C PRO A 210 1.16 -6.66 2.94
N GLU A 211 1.85 -6.92 4.05
CA GLU A 211 2.80 -8.03 4.14
C GLU A 211 2.13 -9.42 4.30
N PHE A 212 0.80 -9.45 4.48
CA PHE A 212 -0.02 -10.64 4.66
C PHE A 212 -1.00 -10.81 3.50
N PHE A 213 -2.21 -10.25 3.59
CA PHE A 213 -3.27 -10.35 2.58
C PHE A 213 -3.94 -9.02 2.24
N GLY A 214 -3.57 -7.92 2.92
CA GLY A 214 -4.09 -6.58 2.62
C GLY A 214 -3.72 -6.05 1.24
N ASP A 215 -2.78 -6.72 0.58
CA ASP A 215 -2.25 -6.40 -0.75
C ASP A 215 -2.87 -7.25 -1.88
N ASP A 216 -3.75 -8.20 -1.53
CA ASP A 216 -4.36 -9.14 -2.46
C ASP A 216 -5.46 -8.47 -3.31
N PRO A 217 -5.53 -8.70 -4.63
CA PRO A 217 -6.57 -8.12 -5.49
C PRO A 217 -8.01 -8.44 -5.03
N GLU A 218 -8.27 -9.57 -4.38
CA GLU A 218 -9.60 -9.93 -3.84
C GLU A 218 -10.02 -9.05 -2.65
N VAL A 219 -9.03 -8.66 -1.82
CA VAL A 219 -9.19 -7.79 -0.65
C VAL A 219 -9.22 -6.32 -1.07
N LEU A 220 -8.46 -5.94 -2.10
CA LEU A 220 -8.33 -4.58 -2.63
C LEU A 220 -9.46 -4.16 -3.60
N VAL A 221 -10.49 -4.98 -3.84
CA VAL A 221 -11.63 -4.55 -4.66
C VAL A 221 -12.38 -3.43 -3.94
N ASP A 222 -12.36 -2.25 -4.54
CA ASP A 222 -12.97 -1.03 -4.00
C ASP A 222 -14.47 -1.24 -3.74
N VAL A 223 -14.97 -0.68 -2.64
CA VAL A 223 -16.40 -0.69 -2.28
C VAL A 223 -17.23 0.05 -3.34
N ALA A 224 -16.63 1.02 -4.04
CA ALA A 224 -17.25 1.70 -5.18
C ALA A 224 -17.37 0.78 -6.41
N THR A 225 -16.38 -0.07 -6.69
CA THR A 225 -16.51 -1.15 -7.67
C THR A 225 -17.31 -2.29 -7.05
N LYS A 226 -18.65 -2.14 -7.08
CA LYS A 226 -19.59 -3.20 -6.71
C LYS A 226 -19.09 -4.53 -7.31
N PRO A 227 -18.61 -5.48 -6.50
CA PRO A 227 -18.19 -6.77 -7.04
C PRO A 227 -19.39 -7.42 -7.72
N PRO A 228 -19.20 -8.40 -8.62
CA PRO A 228 -20.25 -9.39 -8.81
C PRO A 228 -20.66 -9.85 -7.41
N THR A 229 -21.91 -9.60 -7.03
CA THR A 229 -22.40 -9.94 -5.69
C THR A 229 -22.62 -11.45 -5.69
N VAL A 230 -21.51 -12.18 -5.59
CA VAL A 230 -21.48 -13.55 -5.12
C VAL A 230 -21.81 -13.44 -3.64
N GLU A 231 -23.11 -13.34 -3.35
CA GLU A 231 -23.57 -13.68 -2.01
C GLU A 231 -22.99 -15.08 -1.72
N PRO A 232 -22.24 -15.25 -0.62
CA PRO A 232 -21.58 -16.52 -0.36
C PRO A 232 -22.66 -17.60 -0.34
N GLU A 233 -22.55 -18.59 -1.25
CA GLU A 233 -23.62 -19.58 -1.43
C GLU A 233 -23.93 -20.24 -0.09
N ASN A 234 -25.15 -20.01 0.41
CA ASN A 234 -25.57 -20.54 1.70
C ASN A 234 -25.34 -22.06 1.70
N PRO A 235 -24.67 -22.60 2.73
CA PRO A 235 -24.30 -24.01 2.72
C PRO A 235 -25.56 -24.88 2.61
N THR A 236 -25.55 -25.82 1.67
CA THR A 236 -26.63 -26.82 1.54
C THR A 236 -26.96 -27.44 2.89
N ALA A 237 -28.21 -27.85 3.14
CA ALA A 237 -28.62 -28.38 4.45
C ALA A 237 -27.70 -29.50 4.99
N ALA A 238 -27.16 -30.34 4.10
CA ALA A 238 -26.17 -31.36 4.42
C ALA A 238 -24.79 -30.80 4.79
N ALA A 239 -24.33 -29.71 4.16
CA ALA A 239 -23.12 -28.99 4.52
C ALA A 239 -23.30 -28.22 5.85
N PHE A 240 -24.43 -27.51 6.02
CA PHE A 240 -24.76 -26.82 7.26
C PHE A 240 -24.79 -27.77 8.46
N THR A 241 -25.41 -28.96 8.31
CA THR A 241 -25.42 -29.98 9.37
C THR A 241 -24.01 -30.44 9.77
N LYS A 242 -23.08 -30.56 8.81
CA LYS A 242 -21.68 -30.87 9.09
C LYS A 242 -20.97 -29.72 9.82
N LEU A 243 -21.19 -28.47 9.40
CA LEU A 243 -20.63 -27.29 10.06
C LEU A 243 -21.19 -27.12 11.49
N ALA A 244 -22.48 -27.35 11.70
CA ALA A 244 -23.13 -27.35 13.01
C ALA A 244 -22.51 -28.40 13.95
N THR A 245 -22.29 -29.61 13.43
CA THR A 245 -21.63 -30.69 14.16
C THR A 245 -20.16 -30.34 14.48
N ALA A 246 -19.43 -29.77 13.53
CA ALA A 246 -18.07 -29.29 13.72
C ALA A 246 -17.99 -28.18 14.78
N PHE A 247 -18.90 -27.19 14.75
CA PHE A 247 -18.97 -26.12 15.74
C PHE A 247 -19.23 -26.66 17.16
N LYS A 248 -20.17 -27.61 17.31
CA LYS A 248 -20.42 -28.27 18.61
C LYS A 248 -19.21 -29.09 19.11
N ALA A 249 -18.34 -29.56 18.22
CA ALA A 249 -17.09 -30.27 18.58
C ALA A 249 -15.93 -29.34 18.99
N ILE A 250 -16.00 -28.04 18.70
CA ILE A 250 -15.01 -27.05 19.13
C ILE A 250 -15.09 -26.88 20.67
N PRO A 251 -13.96 -26.73 21.41
CA PRO A 251 -13.99 -26.48 22.85
C PRO A 251 -14.84 -25.24 23.22
N PRO A 252 -15.63 -25.25 24.31
CA PRO A 252 -16.58 -24.17 24.63
C PRO A 252 -15.96 -22.77 24.70
N ALA A 253 -14.74 -22.64 25.25
CA ALA A 253 -14.01 -21.38 25.29
C ALA A 253 -13.68 -20.84 23.89
N ARG A 254 -13.41 -21.72 22.92
CA ARG A 254 -13.13 -21.36 21.53
C ARG A 254 -14.42 -21.09 20.74
N GLN A 255 -15.53 -21.78 21.04
CA GLN A 255 -16.84 -21.38 20.53
C GLN A 255 -17.20 -19.95 20.97
N GLN A 256 -16.91 -19.60 22.23
CA GLN A 256 -17.15 -18.24 22.73
C GLN A 256 -16.29 -17.20 22.01
N ALA A 257 -14.98 -17.45 21.85
CA ALA A 257 -14.09 -16.56 21.09
C ALA A 257 -14.57 -16.32 19.64
N ILE A 258 -15.14 -17.34 18.98
CA ILE A 258 -15.74 -17.19 17.64
C ILE A 258 -17.00 -16.30 17.68
N ARG A 259 -17.85 -16.42 18.71
CA ARG A 259 -19.01 -15.52 18.91
C ARG A 259 -18.58 -14.07 19.17
N ASP A 260 -17.54 -13.88 19.96
CA ASP A 260 -17.00 -12.56 20.27
C ASP A 260 -16.40 -11.91 19.02
N LEU A 261 -15.63 -12.66 18.21
CA LEU A 261 -15.09 -12.21 16.91
C LEU A 261 -16.19 -11.81 15.91
N ASP A 262 -17.25 -12.63 15.74
CA ASP A 262 -18.37 -12.30 14.86
C ASP A 262 -19.11 -11.02 15.31
N LYS A 263 -19.31 -10.86 16.63
CA LYS A 263 -19.89 -9.66 17.23
C LYS A 263 -19.02 -8.43 17.00
N GLU A 264 -17.71 -8.54 17.19
CA GLU A 264 -16.74 -7.46 16.96
C GLU A 264 -16.70 -7.05 15.49
N LEU A 265 -16.61 -8.00 14.55
CA LEU A 265 -16.67 -7.73 13.11
C LEU A 265 -17.96 -7.01 12.69
N ARG A 266 -19.11 -7.37 13.28
CA ARG A 266 -20.40 -6.70 13.04
C ARG A 266 -20.47 -5.27 13.59
N SER A 267 -19.65 -4.93 14.58
CA SER A 267 -19.61 -3.58 15.17
C SER A 267 -18.81 -2.57 14.34
N LEU A 268 -18.02 -3.04 13.37
CA LEU A 268 -17.29 -2.22 12.41
C LEU A 268 -18.25 -1.56 11.39
N ASP A 269 -17.82 -0.47 10.77
CA ASP A 269 -18.50 0.09 9.60
C ASP A 269 -18.52 -0.91 8.44
N ALA A 270 -19.50 -0.77 7.54
CA ALA A 270 -19.69 -1.73 6.44
C ALA A 270 -18.45 -1.87 5.52
N PRO A 271 -17.82 -0.78 5.01
CA PRO A 271 -16.57 -0.88 4.25
C PRO A 271 -15.48 -1.69 4.95
N THR A 272 -15.19 -1.38 6.22
CA THR A 272 -14.12 -2.04 6.98
C THR A 272 -14.47 -3.50 7.27
N ARG A 273 -15.71 -3.79 7.68
CA ARG A 273 -16.20 -5.15 7.92
C ARG A 273 -16.07 -6.00 6.66
N ASP A 274 -16.53 -5.50 5.53
CA ASP A 274 -16.56 -6.25 4.27
C ASP A 274 -15.13 -6.48 3.75
N GLN A 275 -14.19 -5.54 3.97
CA GLN A 275 -12.75 -5.76 3.76
C GLN A 275 -12.20 -6.85 4.67
N ARG A 276 -12.53 -6.86 5.97
CA ARG A 276 -12.06 -7.89 6.91
C ARG A 276 -12.61 -9.28 6.57
N LEU A 277 -13.86 -9.39 6.11
CA LEU A 277 -14.42 -10.67 5.67
C LEU A 277 -13.66 -11.25 4.46
N ARG A 278 -13.32 -10.41 3.47
CA ARG A 278 -12.47 -10.84 2.33
C ARG A 278 -11.10 -11.31 2.77
N VAL A 279 -10.46 -10.61 3.72
CA VAL A 279 -9.17 -11.04 4.29
C VAL A 279 -9.29 -12.45 4.90
N LEU A 280 -10.41 -12.79 5.54
CA LEU A 280 -10.67 -14.14 6.04
C LEU A 280 -10.91 -15.16 4.92
N GLU A 281 -11.65 -14.79 3.88
CA GLU A 281 -11.88 -15.62 2.70
C GLU A 281 -10.54 -15.95 2.00
N THR A 282 -9.77 -14.95 1.61
CA THR A 282 -8.45 -15.12 0.99
C THR A 282 -7.48 -15.89 1.91
N TYR A 283 -7.46 -15.61 3.22
CA TYR A 283 -6.65 -16.37 4.18
C TYR A 283 -7.03 -17.86 4.25
N THR A 284 -8.32 -18.18 4.31
CA THR A 284 -8.77 -19.58 4.35
C THR A 284 -8.50 -20.31 3.05
N ILE A 285 -8.74 -19.68 1.90
CA ILE A 285 -8.39 -20.21 0.58
C ILE A 285 -6.90 -20.49 0.49
N TRP A 286 -6.04 -19.53 0.87
CA TRP A 286 -4.60 -19.70 0.94
C TRP A 286 -4.19 -20.87 1.84
N LEU A 287 -4.79 -20.98 3.04
CA LEU A 287 -4.53 -22.07 3.98
C LEU A 287 -4.90 -23.43 3.40
N THR A 288 -5.96 -23.53 2.60
CA THR A 288 -6.32 -24.77 1.86
C THR A 288 -5.41 -25.06 0.66
N LYS A 289 -4.79 -24.04 0.05
CA LYS A 289 -3.80 -24.19 -1.03
C LYS A 289 -2.40 -24.58 -0.49
N LEU A 290 -2.12 -24.39 0.81
CA LEU A 290 -0.84 -24.78 1.43
C LEU A 290 -0.60 -26.29 1.43
N SER A 291 0.69 -26.67 1.42
CA SER A 291 1.14 -28.04 1.69
C SER A 291 0.76 -28.46 3.12
N GLU A 292 0.54 -29.76 3.35
CA GLU A 292 0.22 -30.27 4.70
C GLU A 292 1.24 -29.91 5.79
N PRO A 293 2.59 -29.98 5.59
CA PRO A 293 3.52 -29.56 6.64
C PRO A 293 3.47 -28.05 6.93
N ASP A 294 3.23 -27.19 5.93
CA ASP A 294 3.14 -25.74 6.12
C ASP A 294 1.82 -25.35 6.79
N ARG A 295 0.70 -25.92 6.32
CA ARG A 295 -0.62 -25.78 6.92
C ARG A 295 -0.62 -26.21 8.39
N LYS A 296 0.06 -27.32 8.70
CA LYS A 296 0.23 -27.79 10.06
C LYS A 296 1.08 -26.84 10.90
N GLN A 297 2.17 -26.27 10.37
CA GLN A 297 2.97 -25.25 11.09
C GLN A 297 2.12 -24.03 11.48
N VAL A 298 1.35 -23.48 10.54
CA VAL A 298 0.44 -22.33 10.79
C VAL A 298 -0.61 -22.68 11.85
N LEU A 299 -1.31 -23.80 11.68
CA LEU A 299 -2.39 -24.18 12.61
C LEU A 299 -1.86 -24.52 14.01
N THR A 300 -0.75 -25.26 14.13
CA THR A 300 -0.20 -25.71 15.42
C THR A 300 0.59 -24.66 16.19
N ALA A 301 0.70 -23.43 15.68
CA ALA A 301 1.29 -22.31 16.38
C ALA A 301 0.54 -21.99 17.69
N ASP A 302 1.28 -21.85 18.79
CA ASP A 302 0.78 -21.72 20.16
C ASP A 302 0.13 -20.36 20.48
N THR A 303 0.43 -19.34 19.68
CA THR A 303 -0.04 -17.96 19.86
C THR A 303 -0.35 -17.33 18.50
N ALA A 304 -1.30 -16.39 18.47
CA ALA A 304 -1.63 -15.58 17.30
C ALA A 304 -0.38 -14.94 16.66
N ARG A 305 0.54 -14.44 17.50
CA ARG A 305 1.82 -13.87 17.04
C ARG A 305 2.71 -14.90 16.32
N ARG A 306 2.90 -16.11 16.87
CA ARG A 306 3.67 -17.15 16.17
C ARG A 306 2.96 -17.62 14.90
N ARG A 307 1.62 -17.66 14.90
CA ARG A 307 0.85 -17.97 13.68
C ARG A 307 1.11 -16.93 12.59
N LEU A 308 1.08 -15.63 12.92
CA LEU A 308 1.45 -14.55 12.00
C LEU A 308 2.90 -14.67 11.53
N ASP A 309 3.85 -14.99 12.41
CA ASP A 309 5.26 -15.14 12.01
C ASP A 309 5.48 -16.31 11.03
N GLU A 310 4.79 -17.45 11.21
CA GLU A 310 4.80 -18.57 10.25
C GLU A 310 4.08 -18.23 8.93
N ILE A 311 2.92 -17.54 8.98
CA ILE A 311 2.23 -17.06 7.77
C ILE A 311 3.14 -16.12 6.98
N ARG A 312 3.80 -15.16 7.64
CA ARG A 312 4.74 -14.22 7.04
C ARG A 312 5.90 -14.97 6.36
N LYS A 313 6.48 -15.95 7.04
CA LYS A 313 7.56 -16.80 6.50
C LYS A 313 7.13 -17.53 5.23
N ILE A 314 5.96 -18.17 5.22
CA ILE A 314 5.44 -18.90 4.07
C ILE A 314 5.08 -17.95 2.91
N ARG A 315 4.37 -16.83 3.17
CA ARG A 315 4.07 -15.80 2.16
C ARG A 315 5.33 -15.20 1.55
N ASN A 316 6.37 -14.94 2.36
CA ASN A 316 7.66 -14.47 1.88
C ASN A 316 8.34 -15.48 0.95
N GLN A 317 8.34 -16.76 1.31
CA GLN A 317 8.91 -17.83 0.48
C GLN A 317 8.15 -17.96 -0.85
N GLN A 318 6.82 -18.01 -0.82
CA GLN A 318 5.96 -18.05 -2.01
C GLN A 318 6.20 -16.85 -2.94
N TRP A 319 6.36 -15.65 -2.38
CA TRP A 319 6.69 -14.46 -3.15
C TRP A 319 8.08 -14.58 -3.80
N ILE A 320 9.11 -15.01 -3.06
CA ILE A 320 10.47 -15.26 -3.61
C ILE A 320 10.41 -16.29 -4.76
N ASP A 321 9.66 -17.38 -4.58
CA ASP A 321 9.53 -18.45 -5.58
C ASP A 321 8.78 -18.00 -6.84
N SER A 322 7.86 -17.03 -6.70
CA SER A 322 7.15 -16.40 -7.83
C SER A 322 8.02 -15.44 -8.65
N LEU A 323 9.18 -15.00 -8.14
CA LEU A 323 10.03 -14.04 -8.86
C LEU A 323 10.65 -14.65 -10.13
N PRO A 324 10.78 -13.86 -11.21
CA PRO A 324 11.54 -14.24 -12.41
C PRO A 324 12.92 -14.80 -12.07
N THR A 325 13.37 -15.81 -12.81
CA THR A 325 14.63 -16.53 -12.53
C THR A 325 15.84 -15.60 -12.42
N ALA A 326 15.93 -14.54 -13.25
CA ALA A 326 16.99 -13.53 -13.15
C ALA A 326 16.99 -12.77 -11.81
N GLN A 327 15.82 -12.49 -11.24
CA GLN A 327 15.68 -11.85 -9.93
C GLN A 327 16.04 -12.82 -8.81
N ARG A 328 15.59 -14.09 -8.87
CA ARG A 328 15.98 -15.13 -7.90
C ARG A 328 17.49 -15.39 -7.88
N VAL A 329 18.15 -15.42 -9.05
CA VAL A 329 19.62 -15.51 -9.14
C VAL A 329 20.31 -14.30 -8.51
N LYS A 330 19.81 -13.08 -8.79
CA LYS A 330 20.36 -11.85 -8.16
C LYS A 330 20.18 -11.86 -6.64
N LEU A 331 19.06 -12.35 -6.12
CA LEU A 331 18.80 -12.46 -4.69
C LEU A 331 19.76 -13.48 -4.04
N ASN A 332 19.84 -14.68 -4.60
CA ASN A 332 20.69 -15.76 -4.07
C ASN A 332 22.19 -15.43 -4.12
N GLY A 333 22.62 -14.53 -5.01
CA GLY A 333 23.99 -14.03 -5.09
C GLY A 333 24.39 -13.00 -4.02
N LEU A 334 23.45 -12.52 -3.19
CA LEU A 334 23.71 -11.54 -2.13
C LEU A 334 23.83 -12.21 -0.74
N PRO A 335 24.62 -11.62 0.20
CA PRO A 335 24.59 -12.03 1.60
C PRO A 335 23.24 -11.68 2.24
N ALA A 336 22.86 -12.37 3.32
CA ALA A 336 21.54 -12.27 3.94
C ALA A 336 21.06 -10.83 4.24
N ALA A 337 21.94 -9.94 4.71
CA ALA A 337 21.59 -8.53 4.92
C ALA A 337 21.24 -7.78 3.62
N GLY A 338 21.96 -8.07 2.52
CA GLY A 338 21.67 -7.52 1.21
C GLY A 338 20.42 -8.13 0.56
N GLN A 339 20.11 -9.39 0.87
CA GLN A 339 18.85 -10.02 0.46
C GLN A 339 17.65 -9.31 1.08
N VAL A 340 17.66 -9.06 2.40
CA VAL A 340 16.57 -8.36 3.10
C VAL A 340 16.34 -6.96 2.53
N GLU A 341 17.40 -6.20 2.26
CA GLU A 341 17.30 -4.86 1.66
C GLU A 341 16.71 -4.91 0.24
N LEU A 342 17.17 -5.83 -0.60
CA LEU A 342 16.67 -5.98 -1.98
C LEU A 342 15.21 -6.46 -2.02
N ILE A 343 14.82 -7.37 -1.13
CA ILE A 343 13.43 -7.82 -0.97
C ILE A 343 12.54 -6.63 -0.57
N ARG A 344 12.98 -5.80 0.39
CA ARG A 344 12.25 -4.59 0.78
C ARG A 344 12.10 -3.64 -0.41
N GLN A 345 13.20 -3.33 -1.10
CA GLN A 345 13.16 -2.46 -2.29
C GLN A 345 12.16 -2.98 -3.33
N TRP A 346 12.19 -4.27 -3.66
CA TRP A 346 11.27 -4.83 -4.66
C TRP A 346 9.81 -4.83 -4.20
N ARG A 347 9.53 -5.03 -2.91
CA ARG A 347 8.18 -4.88 -2.36
C ARG A 347 7.70 -3.43 -2.35
N ASP A 348 8.57 -2.48 -2.03
CA ASP A 348 8.25 -1.05 -2.11
C ASP A 348 7.97 -0.63 -3.57
N GLU A 349 8.75 -1.14 -4.53
CA GLU A 349 8.53 -0.95 -5.97
C GLU A 349 7.26 -1.63 -6.49
N GLU A 350 6.89 -2.79 -5.94
CA GLU A 350 5.66 -3.51 -6.28
C GLU A 350 4.42 -2.82 -5.68
N SER A 351 4.47 -2.42 -4.40
CA SER A 351 3.41 -1.65 -3.74
C SER A 351 3.13 -0.33 -4.46
N ALA A 352 4.18 0.46 -4.77
CA ALA A 352 4.05 1.70 -5.53
C ALA A 352 3.44 1.49 -6.93
N ARG A 353 3.70 0.33 -7.56
CA ARG A 353 3.10 -0.04 -8.86
C ARG A 353 1.64 -0.47 -8.71
N ARG A 354 1.28 -1.16 -7.62
CA ARG A 354 -0.12 -1.52 -7.32
C ARG A 354 -0.96 -0.30 -6.95
N GLU A 355 -0.41 0.67 -6.22
CA GLU A 355 -1.03 1.97 -5.97
C GLU A 355 -1.27 2.74 -7.29
N GLU A 356 -0.28 2.74 -8.19
CA GLU A 356 -0.39 3.27 -9.55
C GLU A 356 -1.53 2.61 -10.35
N TRP A 357 -1.63 1.27 -10.31
CA TRP A 357 -2.69 0.53 -10.99
C TRP A 357 -4.07 0.68 -10.34
N ALA A 358 -4.15 0.76 -9.01
CA ALA A 358 -5.40 1.05 -8.31
C ALA A 358 -5.93 2.42 -8.74
N PHE A 359 -5.07 3.44 -8.72
CA PHE A 359 -5.37 4.77 -9.21
C PHE A 359 -5.83 4.79 -10.68
N HIS A 360 -5.17 4.05 -11.57
CA HIS A 360 -5.59 3.93 -12.97
C HIS A 360 -6.91 3.18 -13.15
N ARG A 361 -7.22 2.17 -12.33
CA ARG A 361 -8.53 1.48 -12.36
C ARG A 361 -9.67 2.39 -11.90
N THR A 362 -9.50 3.08 -10.77
CA THR A 362 -10.52 4.00 -10.22
C THR A 362 -10.90 5.12 -11.19
N HIS A 363 -9.97 5.54 -12.05
CA HIS A 363 -10.19 6.61 -13.02
C HIS A 363 -10.20 6.14 -14.49
N ALA A 364 -10.32 4.83 -14.75
CA ALA A 364 -10.21 4.26 -16.09
C ALA A 364 -11.20 4.90 -17.06
N ASP A 365 -12.48 5.01 -16.67
CA ASP A 365 -13.53 5.62 -17.49
C ASP A 365 -13.27 7.11 -17.78
N ASP A 366 -12.69 7.85 -16.85
CA ASP A 366 -12.37 9.27 -17.02
C ASP A 366 -11.15 9.48 -17.92
N ILE A 367 -10.15 8.59 -17.82
CA ILE A 367 -8.98 8.52 -18.71
C ILE A 367 -9.43 8.19 -20.14
N VAL A 368 -10.24 7.14 -20.32
CA VAL A 368 -10.74 6.69 -21.64
C VAL A 368 -11.67 7.73 -22.26
N SER A 369 -12.55 8.34 -21.46
CA SER A 369 -13.41 9.46 -21.90
C SER A 369 -12.64 10.78 -22.10
N ASN A 370 -11.33 10.80 -21.85
CA ASN A 370 -10.45 11.96 -21.89
C ASN A 370 -11.00 13.20 -21.16
N LYS A 371 -11.73 13.01 -20.06
CA LYS A 371 -12.31 14.11 -19.28
C LYS A 371 -11.21 14.92 -18.64
N THR A 372 -11.43 16.21 -18.41
CA THR A 372 -10.49 16.99 -17.60
C THR A 372 -10.75 16.71 -16.11
N PRO A 373 -9.76 16.33 -15.29
CA PRO A 373 -9.93 16.08 -13.86
C PRO A 373 -10.28 17.36 -13.11
N TRP A 374 -10.95 17.20 -11.98
CA TRP A 374 -11.15 18.28 -11.02
C TRP A 374 -9.80 18.83 -10.50
N PRO A 375 -9.63 20.14 -10.27
CA PRO A 375 -10.61 21.22 -10.48
C PRO A 375 -10.56 21.86 -11.89
N PHE A 376 -9.76 21.31 -12.80
CA PHE A 376 -9.50 21.84 -14.15
C PHE A 376 -10.66 21.59 -15.12
N ASP A 377 -11.61 20.72 -14.75
CA ASP A 377 -12.95 20.59 -15.34
C ASP A 377 -13.74 21.93 -15.41
N ASN A 378 -13.27 22.98 -14.72
CA ASN A 378 -13.83 24.32 -14.79
C ASN A 378 -12.76 25.39 -15.09
N ALA A 379 -12.95 26.13 -16.18
CA ALA A 379 -12.02 27.16 -16.65
C ALA A 379 -11.83 28.36 -15.70
N SER A 380 -12.72 28.61 -14.73
CA SER A 380 -12.45 29.58 -13.66
C SER A 380 -11.45 28.99 -12.67
N ARG A 381 -11.75 27.82 -12.10
CA ARG A 381 -10.88 27.15 -11.13
C ARG A 381 -9.49 26.84 -11.69
N GLN A 382 -9.41 26.47 -12.97
CA GLN A 382 -8.15 26.30 -13.69
C GLN A 382 -7.29 27.59 -13.65
N ARG A 383 -7.89 28.74 -13.98
CA ARG A 383 -7.20 30.04 -13.91
C ARG A 383 -6.80 30.40 -12.48
N ASP A 384 -7.68 30.16 -11.52
CA ASP A 384 -7.41 30.44 -10.10
C ASP A 384 -6.20 29.63 -9.58
N VAL A 385 -6.08 28.35 -9.98
CA VAL A 385 -4.96 27.47 -9.59
C VAL A 385 -3.64 27.89 -10.28
N ILE A 386 -3.69 28.25 -11.56
CA ILE A 386 -2.50 28.74 -12.30
C ILE A 386 -2.02 30.07 -11.70
N GLU A 387 -2.94 30.99 -11.40
CA GLU A 387 -2.66 32.28 -10.78
C GLU A 387 -2.12 32.12 -9.36
N PHE A 388 -2.72 31.22 -8.56
CA PHE A 388 -2.17 30.84 -7.26
C PHE A 388 -0.73 30.37 -7.39
N ALA A 389 -0.41 29.43 -8.28
CA ALA A 389 0.95 28.93 -8.43
C ALA A 389 1.94 30.04 -8.88
N ARG A 390 1.52 30.92 -9.81
CA ARG A 390 2.30 32.08 -10.27
C ARG A 390 2.72 32.97 -9.10
N VAL A 391 1.77 33.35 -8.25
CA VAL A 391 1.97 34.25 -7.11
C VAL A 391 2.66 33.55 -5.94
N ALA A 392 2.18 32.36 -5.55
CA ALA A 392 2.64 31.60 -4.39
C ALA A 392 4.08 31.07 -4.53
N PHE A 393 4.57 30.86 -5.76
CA PHE A 393 5.95 30.43 -6.01
C PHE A 393 6.83 31.50 -6.67
N ARG A 394 6.27 32.70 -6.93
CA ARG A 394 6.96 33.87 -7.54
C ARG A 394 7.65 33.52 -8.86
N LEU A 395 6.93 32.83 -9.74
CA LEU A 395 7.47 32.17 -10.94
C LEU A 395 8.06 33.13 -12.00
N GLU A 396 7.70 34.41 -11.94
CA GLU A 396 8.11 35.45 -12.89
C GLU A 396 9.49 36.07 -12.55
N ASP A 397 9.90 36.05 -11.28
CA ASP A 397 11.18 36.62 -10.84
C ASP A 397 12.19 35.49 -10.58
N ASN A 398 13.18 35.34 -11.46
CA ASN A 398 14.24 34.34 -11.34
C ASN A 398 15.02 34.38 -10.00
N LYS A 399 15.06 35.53 -9.30
CA LYS A 399 15.78 35.70 -8.02
C LYS A 399 14.90 35.39 -6.81
N LEU A 400 13.59 35.64 -6.92
CA LEU A 400 12.60 35.44 -5.85
C LEU A 400 11.77 34.16 -6.02
N CYS A 401 11.88 33.46 -7.14
CA CYS A 401 11.29 32.15 -7.39
C CYS A 401 11.67 31.18 -6.28
N ARG A 402 10.65 30.49 -5.72
CA ARG A 402 10.82 29.53 -4.62
C ARG A 402 11.16 28.12 -5.10
N LEU A 403 10.77 27.79 -6.33
CA LEU A 403 11.09 26.50 -6.96
C LEU A 403 12.57 26.49 -7.38
N ASP A 404 13.21 25.33 -7.22
CA ASP A 404 14.50 25.08 -7.88
C ASP A 404 14.33 24.92 -9.40
N GLU A 405 15.43 24.95 -10.15
CA GLU A 405 15.38 24.92 -11.62
C GLU A 405 14.70 23.64 -12.17
N THR A 406 14.85 22.51 -11.48
CA THR A 406 14.21 21.23 -11.88
C THR A 406 12.71 21.26 -11.62
N GLU A 407 12.29 21.81 -10.49
CA GLU A 407 10.88 22.00 -10.15
C GLU A 407 10.20 23.02 -11.05
N ARG A 408 10.90 24.11 -11.39
CA ARG A 408 10.41 25.13 -12.31
C ARG A 408 10.25 24.57 -13.73
N ALA A 409 11.24 23.83 -14.22
CA ALA A 409 11.16 23.15 -15.51
C ALA A 409 10.00 22.12 -15.52
N ARG A 410 9.85 21.32 -14.46
CA ARG A 410 8.74 20.36 -14.32
C ARG A 410 7.37 21.04 -14.29
N TYR A 411 7.24 22.13 -13.53
CA TYR A 411 6.01 22.95 -13.49
C TYR A 411 5.67 23.45 -14.90
N ALA A 412 6.60 24.13 -15.56
CA ALA A 412 6.40 24.71 -16.89
C ALA A 412 6.06 23.65 -17.94
N ALA A 413 6.79 22.52 -17.96
CA ALA A 413 6.54 21.41 -18.87
C ALA A 413 5.14 20.80 -18.64
N SER A 414 4.74 20.57 -17.39
CA SER A 414 3.40 20.01 -17.11
C SER A 414 2.26 20.97 -17.43
N LEU A 415 2.45 22.29 -17.27
CA LEU A 415 1.46 23.29 -17.67
C LEU A 415 1.37 23.42 -19.21
N ALA A 416 2.51 23.41 -19.91
CA ALA A 416 2.54 23.38 -21.37
C ALA A 416 1.82 22.12 -21.89
N GLN A 417 2.17 20.95 -21.37
CA GLN A 417 1.51 19.68 -21.72
C GLN A 417 -0.01 19.74 -21.48
N ALA A 418 -0.45 20.27 -20.33
CA ALA A 418 -1.87 20.41 -20.00
C ALA A 418 -2.63 21.35 -20.94
N ASN A 419 -1.99 22.43 -21.40
CA ASN A 419 -2.59 23.37 -22.36
C ASN A 419 -2.55 22.86 -23.82
N GLU A 420 -1.50 22.13 -24.21
CA GLU A 420 -1.31 21.65 -25.59
C GLU A 420 -2.06 20.33 -25.88
N GLN A 421 -1.94 19.35 -24.98
CA GLN A 421 -2.53 18.02 -25.16
C GLN A 421 -3.94 17.94 -24.56
N GLY A 422 -4.23 18.76 -23.54
CA GLY A 422 -5.46 18.70 -22.78
C GLY A 422 -5.66 17.33 -22.12
N GLY A 423 -6.93 16.98 -21.88
CA GLY A 423 -7.29 15.63 -21.47
C GLY A 423 -6.89 15.26 -20.05
N TRP A 424 -7.15 14.01 -19.67
CA TRP A 424 -7.14 13.63 -18.26
C TRP A 424 -5.74 13.61 -17.65
N MET A 425 -4.82 12.89 -18.29
CA MET A 425 -3.46 12.67 -17.76
C MET A 425 -2.63 13.96 -17.67
N ALA A 426 -2.74 14.87 -18.63
CA ALA A 426 -1.91 16.08 -18.64
C ALA A 426 -2.33 17.05 -17.52
N TRP A 427 -3.64 17.31 -17.39
CA TRP A 427 -4.18 18.09 -16.28
C TRP A 427 -3.98 17.41 -14.91
N TYR A 428 -4.05 16.07 -14.85
CA TYR A 428 -3.72 15.33 -13.63
C TYR A 428 -2.25 15.56 -13.21
N ASN A 429 -1.32 15.43 -14.15
CA ASN A 429 0.11 15.64 -13.90
C ASN A 429 0.39 17.07 -13.44
N TYR A 430 -0.23 18.08 -14.07
CA TYR A 430 -0.12 19.48 -13.65
C TYR A 430 -0.66 19.69 -12.22
N GLY A 431 -1.88 19.25 -11.93
CA GLY A 431 -2.48 19.36 -10.59
C GLY A 431 -1.65 18.69 -9.52
N ARG A 432 -1.12 17.50 -9.81
CA ARG A 432 -0.24 16.79 -8.89
C ARG A 432 1.06 17.53 -8.64
N ASN A 433 1.70 18.08 -9.67
CA ASN A 433 2.89 18.90 -9.50
C ASN A 433 2.60 20.11 -8.61
N VAL A 434 1.50 20.82 -8.85
CA VAL A 434 1.05 21.96 -8.00
C VAL A 434 0.81 21.54 -6.55
N ASN A 435 0.16 20.40 -6.30
CA ASN A 435 -0.05 19.89 -4.95
C ASN A 435 1.27 19.55 -4.23
N LEU A 436 2.19 18.86 -4.92
CA LEU A 436 3.49 18.47 -4.37
C LEU A 436 4.36 19.68 -4.01
N ILE A 437 4.49 20.68 -4.90
CA ILE A 437 5.24 21.90 -4.60
C ILE A 437 4.56 22.72 -3.50
N THR A 438 3.22 22.78 -3.46
CA THR A 438 2.50 23.44 -2.35
C THR A 438 2.86 22.79 -1.02
N LYS A 439 2.78 21.46 -0.90
CA LYS A 439 3.14 20.74 0.34
C LYS A 439 4.60 20.94 0.72
N LYS A 440 5.53 20.93 -0.24
CA LYS A 440 6.97 21.19 0.00
C LYS A 440 7.22 22.60 0.55
N TYR A 441 6.51 23.60 0.03
CA TYR A 441 6.73 25.02 0.34
C TYR A 441 5.71 25.64 1.32
N GLU A 442 4.75 24.86 1.84
CA GLU A 442 3.65 25.33 2.70
C GLU A 442 4.11 26.22 3.85
N ARG A 443 5.21 25.85 4.52
CA ARG A 443 5.77 26.63 5.65
C ARG A 443 6.22 28.06 5.30
N PHE A 444 6.33 28.38 4.01
CA PHE A 444 6.69 29.67 3.42
C PHE A 444 5.49 30.40 2.76
N LEU A 445 4.31 29.79 2.73
CA LEU A 445 3.07 30.43 2.28
C LEU A 445 2.49 31.26 3.43
N LEU A 446 3.06 32.44 3.65
CA LEU A 446 2.67 33.38 4.70
C LEU A 446 2.16 34.70 4.10
N PRO A 447 1.11 35.30 4.70
CA PRO A 447 0.50 36.51 4.17
C PRO A 447 1.43 37.71 4.27
N GLU A 448 1.47 38.52 3.22
CA GLU A 448 2.14 39.81 3.24
C GLU A 448 1.34 40.84 4.06
N PRO A 449 2.02 41.79 4.73
CA PRO A 449 1.36 42.86 5.47
C PRO A 449 0.43 43.70 4.58
N ALA A 450 -0.77 44.01 5.10
CA ALA A 450 -1.70 44.91 4.44
C ALA A 450 -1.21 46.37 4.38
N THR A 451 -0.34 46.75 5.32
CA THR A 451 0.23 48.08 5.48
C THR A 451 1.75 47.98 5.69
N GLY A 452 2.53 48.68 4.87
CA GLY A 452 3.99 48.63 4.91
C GLY A 452 4.59 47.55 3.99
N GLU A 453 5.92 47.56 3.88
CA GLU A 453 6.65 46.57 3.09
C GLU A 453 6.89 45.27 3.88
N PRO A 454 6.93 44.09 3.22
CA PRO A 454 7.33 42.85 3.87
C PRO A 454 8.78 42.90 4.38
N VAL A 455 9.03 42.32 5.56
CA VAL A 455 10.35 42.33 6.20
C VAL A 455 11.32 41.44 5.40
N THR A 456 12.25 42.08 4.70
CA THR A 456 13.20 41.48 3.76
C THR A 456 14.63 41.97 3.93
N LYS A 457 14.87 43.02 4.74
CA LYS A 457 16.19 43.60 4.99
C LYS A 457 16.42 43.89 6.49
N TYR A 458 17.66 44.14 6.89
CA TYR A 458 18.04 44.31 8.30
C TYR A 458 17.57 45.64 8.90
N GLU A 459 17.50 46.70 8.10
CA GLU A 459 17.07 48.05 8.50
C GLU A 459 15.61 48.03 9.01
N GLN A 460 14.79 47.13 8.44
CA GLN A 460 13.39 46.90 8.83
C GLN A 460 13.24 46.20 10.19
N LEU A 461 14.31 45.64 10.76
CA LEU A 461 14.32 45.04 12.10
C LEU A 461 14.49 46.09 13.22
N GLY A 462 14.81 47.33 12.87
CA GLY A 462 15.11 48.40 13.81
C GLY A 462 16.53 48.33 14.39
N THR A 463 17.06 49.49 14.79
CA THR A 463 18.50 49.76 14.95
C THR A 463 19.24 48.91 15.98
N ARG A 464 18.53 48.22 16.90
CA ARG A 464 19.12 47.27 17.86
C ARG A 464 19.26 45.87 17.26
N ALA A 465 18.21 45.37 16.59
CA ALA A 465 18.23 44.04 15.98
C ALA A 465 19.08 44.04 14.71
N GLU A 466 18.99 45.08 13.88
CA GLU A 466 19.85 45.34 12.73
C GLU A 466 21.34 45.15 13.09
N ARG A 467 21.86 45.94 14.03
CA ARG A 467 23.26 45.87 14.48
C ARG A 467 23.69 44.50 15.04
N TRP A 468 22.76 43.75 15.61
CA TRP A 468 23.02 42.40 16.12
C TRP A 468 23.13 41.38 14.99
N PHE A 469 22.15 41.38 14.08
CA PHE A 469 22.18 40.53 12.90
C PHE A 469 23.35 40.87 11.97
N GLU A 470 23.72 42.14 11.79
CA GLU A 470 24.83 42.53 10.91
C GLU A 470 26.23 42.10 11.37
N LYS A 471 26.43 41.92 12.69
CA LYS A 471 27.75 41.71 13.30
C LYS A 471 27.95 40.33 13.93
N GLY A 472 26.91 39.51 13.97
CA GLY A 472 26.90 38.20 14.65
C GLY A 472 26.74 37.00 13.72
N LYS A 473 26.65 35.80 14.32
CA LYS A 473 26.36 34.55 13.62
C LYS A 473 24.99 34.57 12.92
N GLY A 474 24.05 35.39 13.41
CA GLY A 474 22.78 35.67 12.75
C GLY A 474 22.94 36.04 11.26
N ARG A 475 23.93 36.90 10.92
CA ARG A 475 24.22 37.26 9.52
C ARG A 475 24.42 36.04 8.64
N VAL A 476 25.18 35.06 9.12
CA VAL A 476 25.54 33.86 8.35
C VAL A 476 24.29 33.03 8.04
N ALA A 477 23.31 33.01 8.96
CA ALA A 477 22.04 32.33 8.77
C ALA A 477 21.05 33.08 7.87
N THR A 478 21.12 34.42 7.80
CA THR A 478 20.10 35.26 7.12
C THR A 478 20.57 35.94 5.83
N LEU A 479 21.88 36.07 5.58
CA LEU A 479 22.43 36.89 4.48
C LEU A 479 22.00 36.44 3.08
N THR A 480 21.92 35.14 2.82
CA THR A 480 21.50 34.59 1.51
C THR A 480 19.99 34.73 1.26
N LEU A 481 19.23 35.15 2.27
CA LEU A 481 17.78 35.31 2.23
C LEU A 481 17.35 36.78 2.17
N VAL A 482 18.27 37.75 2.31
CA VAL A 482 17.97 39.18 2.17
C VAL A 482 17.27 39.45 0.82
N GLY A 483 16.16 40.18 0.87
CA GLY A 483 15.26 40.40 -0.27
C GLY A 483 14.14 39.35 -0.43
N LYS A 484 14.21 38.19 0.24
CA LYS A 484 13.26 37.08 0.08
C LYS A 484 12.23 37.07 1.21
N TRP A 485 10.98 37.36 0.86
CA TRP A 485 9.82 37.20 1.75
C TRP A 485 9.16 35.82 1.55
N PRO A 486 8.74 35.11 2.62
CA PRO A 486 8.97 35.38 4.04
C PRO A 486 10.28 34.77 4.58
N ASP A 487 11.09 34.17 3.72
CA ASP A 487 12.29 33.39 4.07
C ASP A 487 13.26 34.13 5.00
N PHE A 488 13.53 35.42 4.72
CA PHE A 488 14.35 36.28 5.56
C PHE A 488 13.77 36.43 6.97
N ALA A 489 12.50 36.83 7.05
CA ALA A 489 11.78 37.03 8.31
C ALA A 489 11.69 35.73 9.12
N LEU A 490 11.49 34.59 8.46
CA LEU A 490 11.47 33.27 9.10
C LEU A 490 12.84 32.89 9.66
N ALA A 491 13.93 33.13 8.92
CA ALA A 491 15.28 32.87 9.40
C ALA A 491 15.66 33.80 10.57
N VAL A 492 15.27 35.07 10.52
CA VAL A 492 15.39 36.04 11.63
C VAL A 492 14.65 35.55 12.87
N HIS A 493 13.38 35.15 12.72
CA HIS A 493 12.55 34.62 13.82
C HIS A 493 13.17 33.36 14.43
N ASN A 494 13.51 32.37 13.60
CA ASN A 494 14.07 31.10 14.06
C ASN A 494 15.40 31.32 14.80
N TYR A 495 16.31 32.13 14.25
CA TYR A 495 17.60 32.41 14.88
C TYR A 495 17.43 33.12 16.23
N ALA A 496 16.60 34.16 16.30
CA ALA A 496 16.30 34.85 17.54
C ALA A 496 15.62 33.96 18.60
N GLY A 497 14.84 32.95 18.17
CA GLY A 497 14.25 31.95 19.06
C GLY A 497 15.26 30.94 19.63
N THR A 498 16.38 30.68 18.94
CA THR A 498 17.41 29.74 19.39
C THR A 498 18.42 30.31 20.39
N GLU A 499 18.63 31.64 20.38
CA GLU A 499 19.63 32.28 21.23
C GLU A 499 19.11 32.49 22.66
N LYS A 500 19.86 31.99 23.66
CA LYS A 500 19.46 32.00 25.07
C LYS A 500 19.90 33.26 25.82
N SER A 501 20.84 34.02 25.26
CA SER A 501 21.36 35.28 25.82
C SER A 501 20.71 36.49 25.16
N ASP A 502 20.17 37.40 25.97
CA ASP A 502 19.48 38.64 25.56
C ASP A 502 18.42 38.45 24.46
N LYS A 503 17.17 38.26 24.89
CA LYS A 503 16.00 38.39 24.01
C LYS A 503 15.91 39.81 23.45
N ILE A 504 16.51 40.05 22.29
CA ILE A 504 16.38 41.31 21.58
C ILE A 504 14.93 41.43 21.11
N PRO A 505 14.20 42.49 21.50
CA PRO A 505 12.83 42.68 21.03
C PRO A 505 12.87 42.92 19.52
N LEU A 506 12.25 42.03 18.77
CA LEU A 506 12.03 42.19 17.33
C LEU A 506 10.72 42.95 17.09
N PRO A 507 10.63 43.78 16.04
CA PRO A 507 9.35 44.31 15.58
C PRO A 507 8.47 43.16 15.03
N PRO A 508 7.16 43.39 14.83
CA PRO A 508 6.30 42.45 14.13
C PRO A 508 6.86 42.12 12.75
N LEU A 509 7.28 40.87 12.55
CA LEU A 509 7.97 40.44 11.33
C LEU A 509 7.00 40.19 10.15
N GLY A 510 5.70 40.10 10.42
CA GLY A 510 4.63 39.92 9.45
C GLY A 510 3.25 39.89 10.12
N SER A 511 2.19 39.76 9.31
CA SER A 511 0.81 39.80 9.81
C SER A 511 0.50 38.64 10.78
N ALA A 512 0.08 38.99 11.98
CA ALA A 512 -0.36 38.07 13.04
C ALA A 512 -1.68 38.50 13.70
N ARG A 513 -2.44 39.39 13.06
CA ARG A 513 -3.81 39.79 13.45
C ARG A 513 -4.74 39.82 12.24
N PRO A 514 -6.06 39.60 12.39
CA PRO A 514 -7.02 39.69 11.29
C PRO A 514 -6.94 41.01 10.50
N SER A 515 -6.80 42.14 11.20
CA SER A 515 -6.71 43.48 10.60
C SER A 515 -5.45 43.73 9.78
N GLU A 516 -4.39 42.93 9.98
CA GLU A 516 -3.11 43.06 9.28
C GLU A 516 -3.06 42.26 7.96
N PHE A 517 -4.09 41.44 7.68
CA PHE A 517 -4.22 40.71 6.42
C PHE A 517 -4.80 41.59 5.31
N LYS A 518 -4.35 41.35 4.07
CA LYS A 518 -4.95 41.90 2.84
C LYS A 518 -6.30 41.22 2.59
N GLU A 519 -7.19 41.86 1.82
CA GLU A 519 -8.34 41.16 1.26
C GLU A 519 -7.89 40.21 0.13
N PRO A 520 -8.59 39.09 -0.11
CA PRO A 520 -9.81 38.62 0.58
C PRO A 520 -9.53 37.80 1.86
N LEU A 521 -8.27 37.59 2.25
CA LEU A 521 -7.90 36.78 3.42
C LEU A 521 -8.46 37.35 4.74
N ARG A 522 -8.51 38.68 4.89
CA ARG A 522 -9.13 39.32 6.06
C ARG A 522 -10.62 38.96 6.18
N SER A 523 -11.39 39.11 5.10
CA SER A 523 -12.79 38.70 5.08
C SER A 523 -12.96 37.21 5.41
N PHE A 524 -12.13 36.34 4.82
CA PHE A 524 -12.14 34.90 5.11
C PHE A 524 -11.96 34.60 6.61
N VAL A 525 -10.90 35.14 7.23
CA VAL A 525 -10.63 34.88 8.66
C VAL A 525 -11.75 35.41 9.54
N THR A 526 -12.25 36.62 9.26
CA THR A 526 -13.24 37.30 10.12
C THR A 526 -14.68 36.81 9.95
N ARG A 527 -15.06 36.27 8.78
CA ARG A 527 -16.45 35.89 8.45
C ARG A 527 -16.64 34.39 8.23
N ASP A 528 -15.70 33.75 7.56
CA ASP A 528 -15.89 32.37 7.09
C ASP A 528 -15.26 31.36 8.05
N LEU A 529 -14.04 31.63 8.53
CA LEU A 529 -13.36 30.74 9.47
C LEU A 529 -13.96 30.81 10.88
N ILE A 530 -14.02 31.99 11.49
CA ILE A 530 -14.48 32.17 12.88
C ILE A 530 -15.91 31.64 13.13
N THR A 531 -16.77 31.62 12.11
CA THR A 531 -18.15 31.12 12.22
C THR A 531 -18.24 29.60 12.32
N VAL A 532 -17.33 28.84 11.69
CA VAL A 532 -17.32 27.36 11.74
C VAL A 532 -16.52 26.77 12.90
N LEU A 533 -15.63 27.55 13.54
CA LEU A 533 -14.75 27.06 14.61
C LEU A 533 -15.52 26.72 15.90
N ALA A 534 -15.08 25.67 16.60
CA ALA A 534 -15.51 25.43 17.97
C ALA A 534 -14.98 26.51 18.93
N LEU A 535 -15.62 26.69 20.09
CA LEU A 535 -15.21 27.71 21.07
C LEU A 535 -13.76 27.50 21.58
N ALA A 536 -13.30 26.26 21.65
CA ALA A 536 -11.93 25.93 22.03
C ALA A 536 -10.92 26.41 20.96
N ASP A 537 -11.18 26.09 19.68
CA ASP A 537 -10.31 26.49 18.56
C ASP A 537 -10.27 28.02 18.39
N ARG A 538 -11.39 28.72 18.60
CA ARG A 538 -11.42 30.21 18.60
C ARG A 538 -10.51 30.79 19.66
N LYS A 539 -10.61 30.31 20.90
CA LYS A 539 -9.75 30.75 22.01
C LYS A 539 -8.28 30.42 21.78
N ALA A 540 -7.98 29.28 21.17
CA ALA A 540 -6.62 28.91 20.79
C ALA A 540 -6.05 29.86 19.73
N LEU A 541 -6.85 30.22 18.71
CA LEU A 541 -6.49 31.17 17.66
C LEU A 541 -6.31 32.60 18.22
N GLU A 542 -7.25 33.08 19.05
CA GLU A 542 -7.15 34.36 19.77
C GLU A 542 -5.88 34.43 20.63
N ALA A 543 -5.53 33.35 21.32
CA ALA A 543 -4.31 33.26 22.12
C ALA A 543 -3.01 33.26 21.29
N LEU A 544 -3.09 33.14 19.96
CA LEU A 544 -1.97 33.31 19.04
C LEU A 544 -1.91 34.71 18.40
N GLU A 545 -2.90 35.60 18.60
CA GLU A 545 -2.85 36.94 18.00
C GLU A 545 -1.59 37.71 18.39
N GLY A 546 -0.95 38.34 17.40
CA GLY A 546 0.34 39.01 17.53
C GLY A 546 1.56 38.07 17.53
N LYS A 547 1.39 36.74 17.50
CA LYS A 547 2.49 35.77 17.40
C LYS A 547 2.71 35.36 15.95
N TRP A 548 3.64 36.04 15.28
CA TRP A 548 4.14 35.63 13.97
C TRP A 548 5.31 34.63 14.13
N PRO A 549 5.37 33.54 13.34
CA PRO A 549 4.50 33.12 12.24
C PRO A 549 3.35 32.17 12.65
N ASP A 550 3.16 31.92 13.95
CA ASP A 550 2.25 30.87 14.44
C ASP A 550 0.77 31.15 14.13
N TYR A 551 0.34 32.41 14.28
CA TYR A 551 -1.05 32.82 13.99
C TYR A 551 -1.51 32.49 12.55
N PRO A 552 -0.84 32.96 11.47
CA PRO A 552 -1.25 32.61 10.11
C PRO A 552 -1.10 31.10 9.78
N ARG A 553 -0.20 30.38 10.46
CA ARG A 553 -0.10 28.91 10.33
C ARG A 553 -1.30 28.20 10.95
N GLU A 554 -1.76 28.66 12.11
CA GLU A 554 -2.95 28.11 12.77
C GLU A 554 -4.22 28.40 11.96
N VAL A 555 -4.32 29.58 11.34
CA VAL A 555 -5.38 29.89 10.35
C VAL A 555 -5.43 28.84 9.24
N VAL A 556 -4.28 28.48 8.64
CA VAL A 556 -4.19 27.45 7.59
C VAL A 556 -4.53 26.05 8.13
N ARG A 557 -4.04 25.70 9.33
CA ARG A 557 -4.33 24.40 9.98
C ARG A 557 -5.83 24.22 10.22
N LEU A 558 -6.47 25.25 10.77
CA LEU A 558 -7.90 25.27 11.05
C LEU A 558 -8.74 25.29 9.75
N ALA A 559 -8.33 26.07 8.74
CA ALA A 559 -8.98 26.06 7.44
C ALA A 559 -8.98 24.65 6.83
N LYS A 560 -7.83 23.95 6.81
CA LYS A 560 -7.72 22.55 6.35
C LYS A 560 -8.64 21.59 7.14
N GLN A 561 -8.68 21.71 8.47
CA GLN A 561 -9.54 20.87 9.34
C GLN A 561 -11.02 20.97 8.91
N HIS A 562 -11.48 22.19 8.60
CA HIS A 562 -12.86 22.48 8.18
C HIS A 562 -13.09 22.43 6.65
N ASP A 563 -12.11 21.98 5.85
CA ASP A 563 -12.14 21.96 4.38
C ASP A 563 -12.35 23.34 3.70
N LEU A 564 -11.94 24.40 4.40
CA LEU A 564 -11.99 25.77 3.93
C LEU A 564 -10.67 26.18 3.24
N VAL A 565 -10.76 27.19 2.37
CA VAL A 565 -9.63 27.69 1.55
C VAL A 565 -9.22 29.07 2.07
N ALA A 566 -8.04 29.16 2.70
CA ALA A 566 -7.45 30.45 3.05
C ALA A 566 -6.83 31.12 1.80
N PRO A 567 -7.40 32.22 1.26
CA PRO A 567 -6.98 32.75 -0.03
C PRO A 567 -5.52 33.21 -0.04
N GLY A 568 -4.76 32.78 -1.06
CA GLY A 568 -3.34 33.10 -1.22
C GLY A 568 -2.38 32.33 -0.30
N LEU A 569 -2.89 31.58 0.70
CA LEU A 569 -2.10 30.71 1.57
C LEU A 569 -2.26 29.23 1.23
N MET A 570 -3.35 28.87 0.54
CA MET A 570 -3.73 27.51 0.18
C MET A 570 -4.11 27.46 -1.30
N VAL A 571 -3.90 26.31 -1.94
CA VAL A 571 -4.36 26.06 -3.32
C VAL A 571 -5.88 26.27 -3.37
N PRO A 572 -6.43 26.95 -4.40
CA PRO A 572 -7.86 27.14 -4.53
C PRO A 572 -8.64 25.82 -4.54
N CYS A 573 -9.86 25.85 -3.99
CA CYS A 573 -10.79 24.72 -3.84
C CYS A 573 -10.47 23.74 -2.69
N SER A 574 -11.44 22.88 -2.35
CA SER A 574 -11.43 21.91 -1.22
C SER A 574 -10.06 21.24 -0.98
N PRO A 575 -9.39 21.50 0.16
CA PRO A 575 -8.16 20.84 0.55
C PRO A 575 -8.27 19.31 0.63
N LYS A 576 -9.38 18.79 1.18
CA LYS A 576 -9.61 17.33 1.28
C LYS A 576 -9.72 16.69 -0.09
N ARG A 577 -10.33 17.38 -1.07
CA ARG A 577 -10.42 16.88 -2.44
C ARG A 577 -9.08 16.98 -3.18
N TRP A 578 -8.24 17.99 -2.89
CA TRP A 578 -6.84 18.00 -3.33
C TRP A 578 -6.03 16.84 -2.76
N ASP A 579 -6.17 16.55 -1.47
CA ASP A 579 -5.48 15.41 -0.84
C ASP A 579 -5.99 14.05 -1.36
N SER A 580 -7.30 13.90 -1.55
CA SER A 580 -7.90 12.68 -2.09
C SER A 580 -7.52 12.42 -3.54
N MET A 581 -7.43 13.46 -4.38
CA MET A 581 -7.18 13.29 -5.82
C MET A 581 -5.69 13.33 -6.18
N TYR A 582 -4.91 14.16 -5.48
CA TYR A 582 -3.51 14.45 -5.81
C TYR A 582 -2.53 14.20 -4.66
N GLY A 583 -3.00 13.83 -3.47
CA GLY A 583 -2.15 13.55 -2.31
C GLY A 583 -1.53 12.15 -2.35
N PHE A 584 -2.22 11.19 -2.99
CA PHE A 584 -1.76 9.82 -3.21
C PHE A 584 -1.90 9.49 -4.71
N GLY A 585 -0.91 8.82 -5.29
CA GLY A 585 -0.92 8.49 -6.72
C GLY A 585 0.46 8.07 -7.26
N PRO A 586 0.49 7.47 -8.47
CA PRO A 586 1.66 6.82 -9.09
C PRO A 586 2.97 7.57 -8.91
N ARG A 587 4.09 6.93 -8.54
CA ARG A 587 5.41 7.61 -8.63
C ARG A 587 5.81 7.76 -10.10
N ILE A 588 5.29 8.80 -10.75
CA ILE A 588 5.65 9.19 -12.11
C ILE A 588 7.16 9.47 -12.12
N LYS A 589 7.89 8.60 -12.81
CA LYS A 589 9.33 8.79 -13.04
C LYS A 589 9.52 10.03 -13.94
N PRO A 590 10.51 10.87 -13.66
CA PRO A 590 10.73 12.13 -14.37
C PRO A 590 11.10 11.92 -15.83
#